data_AF-A0A1Y1QCK8-F1
#
_entry.id   AF-A0A1Y1QCK8-F1
#
_cell.length_a   1.000
_cell.length_b   1.000
_cell.length_c   1.000
_cell.angle_alpha   90.00
_cell.angle_beta   90.00
_cell.angle_gamma   90.00
#
_symmetry.space_group_name_H-M   'P 1'
#
loop_
_entity.id
_entity.type
_entity.pdbx_description
1 polymer ?
#
loop_
_entity_poly.entity_id
_entity_poly.type
_entity_poly.pdbx_seq_one_letter_code
_entity_poly.pdbx_strand_id
1 'polypeptide(L)' 'MNVIHELQSNFQVTTVTTQTIEQALLLGERYRYSYFDSLMLASALEQGCTVLYPEDMQHGQIIEGLLRIVDPFDGLAD' A
#
# COMPACT_ATOMS: atom_id res chain seq x y z
N MET A 1 -3.75 23.92 -12.67
CA MET A 1 -3.29 22.52 -12.67
C MET A 1 -3.94 21.84 -11.47
N ASN A 2 -4.69 20.76 -11.68
CA ASN A 2 -5.34 20.01 -10.60
C ASN A 2 -4.48 18.79 -10.30
N VAL A 3 -3.99 18.64 -9.06
CA VAL A 3 -3.13 17.52 -8.64
C VAL A 3 -3.73 16.15 -8.98
N ILE A 4 -5.05 16.01 -8.90
CA ILE A 4 -5.74 14.76 -9.23
C ILE A 4 -5.56 14.41 -10.70
N HIS A 5 -5.67 15.39 -11.59
CA HIS A 5 -5.50 15.18 -13.02
C HIS A 5 -4.06 14.80 -13.37
N GLU A 6 -3.07 15.43 -12.72
CA GLU A 6 -1.66 15.09 -12.90
C GLU A 6 -1.34 13.66 -12.47
N LEU A 7 -1.85 13.23 -11.30
CA LEU A 7 -1.67 11.86 -10.83
C LEU A 7 -2.31 10.85 -11.78
N GLN A 8 -3.55 11.12 -12.23
CA GLN A 8 -4.26 10.26 -13.18
C GLN A 8 -3.57 10.15 -14.55
N SER A 9 -2.84 11.18 -14.99
CA SER A 9 -2.10 11.13 -16.26
C SER A 9 -0.77 10.41 -16.19
N ASN A 10 -0.14 10.34 -15.01
CA ASN A 10 1.20 9.78 -14.85
C ASN A 10 1.21 8.40 -14.20
N PHE A 11 0.15 8.03 -13.48
CA PHE A 11 0.07 6.78 -12.73
C PHE A 11 -1.22 6.03 -13.04
N GLN A 12 -1.15 4.71 -12.90
CA GLN A 12 -2.36 3.89 -12.89
C GLN A 12 -3.12 4.16 -11.60
N VAL A 13 -4.29 4.79 -11.71
CA VAL A 13 -5.19 5.01 -10.57
C VAL A 13 -6.30 3.96 -10.63
N THR A 14 -6.39 3.15 -9.59
CA THR A 14 -7.44 2.12 -9.46
C THR A 14 -8.49 2.54 -8.43
N THR A 15 -9.68 1.97 -8.53
CA THR A 15 -10.78 2.22 -7.60
C THR A 15 -10.80 1.13 -6.53
N VAL A 16 -10.94 1.54 -5.27
CA VAL A 16 -11.17 0.62 -4.16
C VAL A 16 -12.54 -0.04 -4.33
N THR A 17 -12.56 -1.38 -4.38
CA THR A 17 -13.78 -2.16 -4.50
C THR A 17 -14.19 -2.75 -3.14
N THR A 18 -15.40 -3.31 -3.07
CA THR A 18 -15.82 -4.06 -1.88
C THR A 18 -14.90 -5.24 -1.58
N GLN A 19 -14.38 -5.90 -2.63
CA GLN A 19 -13.38 -6.97 -2.49
C GLN A 19 -12.09 -6.45 -1.84
N THR A 20 -11.62 -5.27 -2.27
CA THR A 20 -10.44 -4.61 -1.69
C THR A 20 -10.65 -4.33 -0.19
N ILE A 21 -11.85 -3.87 0.18
CA ILE A 21 -12.22 -3.57 1.58
C ILE A 21 -12.25 -4.85 2.42
N GLU A 22 -12.85 -5.93 1.92
CA GLU A 22 -12.89 -7.22 2.62
C GLU A 22 -11.47 -7.75 2.86
N GLN A 23 -10.59 -7.67 1.86
CA GLN A 23 -9.18 -8.05 2.03
C GLN A 23 -8.46 -7.15 3.03
N ALA A 24 -8.73 -5.84 3.04
CA ALA A 24 -8.16 -4.92 4.00
C ALA A 24 -8.52 -5.30 5.45
N LEU A 25 -9.77 -5.69 5.71
CA LEU A 25 -10.18 -6.14 7.05
C LEU A 25 -9.42 -7.40 7.49
N LEU A 26 -9.26 -8.38 6.60
CA LEU A 26 -8.50 -9.60 6.88
C LEU A 26 -7.02 -9.32 7.15
N LEU A 27 -6.39 -8.44 6.36
CA LEU A 27 -5.00 -8.04 6.55
C LEU A 27 -4.82 -7.26 7.86
N GLY A 28 -5.75 -6.37 8.21
CA GLY A 28 -5.74 -5.62 9.46
C GLY A 28 -5.83 -6.52 10.69
N GLU A 29 -6.69 -7.54 10.65
CA GLU A 29 -6.76 -8.54 11.72
C GLU A 29 -5.47 -9.35 11.86
N ARG A 30 -4.88 -9.78 10.72
CA ARG A 30 -3.70 -10.64 10.67
C ARG A 30 -2.41 -9.91 11.06
N TYR A 31 -2.17 -8.73 10.47
CA TYR A 31 -0.91 -7.98 10.61
C TYR A 31 -1.02 -6.82 11.59
N ARG A 32 -2.21 -6.57 12.16
CA ARG A 32 -2.46 -5.51 13.17
C ARG A 32 -2.23 -4.09 12.66
N TYR A 33 -2.38 -3.89 11.36
CA TYR A 33 -2.35 -2.57 10.74
C TYR A 33 -3.67 -1.83 10.93
N SER A 34 -3.62 -0.49 10.86
CA SER A 34 -4.84 0.32 10.83
C SER A 34 -5.67 0.00 9.58
N TYR A 35 -6.94 0.42 9.56
CA TYR A 35 -7.80 0.18 8.40
C TYR A 35 -7.21 0.75 7.09
N PHE A 36 -6.71 1.98 7.12
CA PHE A 36 -6.18 2.63 5.91
C PHE A 36 -4.86 2.01 5.45
N ASP A 37 -3.97 1.64 6.39
CA ASP A 37 -2.74 0.92 6.04
C ASP A 37 -3.06 -0.44 5.42
N SER A 38 -4.02 -1.15 6.00
CA SER A 38 -4.48 -2.45 5.48
C SER A 38 -5.16 -2.30 4.11
N LEU A 39 -5.85 -1.18 3.87
CA LEU A 39 -6.45 -0.87 2.58
C LEU A 39 -5.39 -0.60 1.50
N MET A 40 -4.29 0.07 1.86
CA MET A 40 -3.14 0.26 0.97
C MET A 40 -2.49 -1.09 0.63
N LEU A 41 -2.27 -1.96 1.63
CA LEU A 41 -1.76 -3.32 1.43
C LEU A 41 -2.66 -4.14 0.51
N ALA A 42 -3.97 -4.15 0.77
CA ALA A 42 -4.95 -4.88 -0.05
C ALA A 42 -4.97 -4.39 -1.49
N SER A 43 -4.97 -3.07 -1.69
CA SER A 43 -4.96 -2.46 -3.03
C SER A 43 -3.68 -2.80 -3.80
N ALA A 44 -2.52 -2.75 -3.13
CA ALA A 44 -1.23 -3.08 -3.72
C ALA A 44 -1.16 -4.57 -4.13
N LEU A 45 -1.62 -5.48 -3.26
CA LEU A 45 -1.70 -6.91 -3.57
C LEU A 45 -2.66 -7.20 -4.74
N GLU A 46 -3.83 -6.56 -4.74
CA GLU A 46 -4.84 -6.72 -5.79
C GLU A 46 -4.33 -6.25 -7.16
N GLN A 47 -3.52 -5.18 -7.21
CA GLN A 47 -2.88 -4.71 -8.44
C GLN A 47 -1.56 -5.42 -8.78
N GLY A 48 -1.16 -6.43 -8.01
CA GLY A 48 0.06 -7.21 -8.26
C GLY A 48 1.35 -6.43 -8.00
N CYS A 49 1.31 -5.39 -7.17
CA CYS A 49 2.52 -4.68 -6.75
C CYS A 49 3.41 -5.61 -5.92
N THR A 50 4.72 -5.51 -6.12
CA THR A 50 5.73 -6.27 -5.36
C THR A 50 6.44 -5.43 -4.29
N VAL A 51 6.28 -4.11 -4.35
CA VAL A 51 6.83 -3.16 -3.38
C VAL A 51 5.77 -2.12 -3.03
N LEU A 52 5.63 -1.79 -1.74
CA LEU A 52 4.87 -0.64 -1.24
C LEU A 52 5.83 0.30 -0.50
N TYR A 53 5.70 1.61 -0.72
CA TYR A 53 6.54 2.64 -0.10
C TYR A 53 5.79 3.50 0.93
N PRO A 54 5.69 3.05 2.20
CA PRO A 54 5.16 3.84 3.30
C PRO A 54 6.28 4.34 4.24
N GLU A 55 6.08 5.49 4.88
CA GLU A 55 6.99 6.04 5.90
C GLU A 55 6.83 5.33 7.26
N ASP A 56 5.59 5.09 7.70
CA ASP A 56 5.29 4.65 9.07
C ASP A 56 5.12 3.13 9.25
N MET A 57 5.43 2.31 8.24
CA MET A 57 5.29 0.84 8.34
C MET A 57 6.64 0.15 8.51
N GLN A 58 6.62 -1.11 8.96
CA GLN A 58 7.83 -1.86 9.22
C GLN A 58 8.64 -2.12 7.94
N HIS A 59 9.73 -1.38 7.75
CA HIS A 59 10.68 -1.58 6.64
C HIS A 59 11.12 -3.05 6.56
N GLY A 60 11.10 -3.60 5.33
CA GLY A 60 11.55 -4.96 5.04
C GLY A 60 10.53 -6.06 5.31
N GLN A 61 9.36 -5.76 5.90
CA GLN A 61 8.31 -6.74 6.09
C GLN A 61 7.75 -7.23 4.74
N ILE A 62 7.43 -8.53 4.65
CA ILE A 62 6.80 -9.13 3.47
C ILE A 62 5.36 -9.54 3.82
N ILE A 63 4.40 -9.01 3.07
CA ILE A 63 2.96 -9.28 3.22
C ILE A 63 2.53 -10.33 2.20
N GLU A 64 1.85 -11.38 2.68
CA GLU A 64 1.40 -12.55 1.90
C GLU A 64 2.49 -13.23 1.05
N GLY A 65 3.77 -13.03 1.38
CA GLY A 65 4.90 -13.56 0.60
C GLY A 65 5.12 -12.86 -0.75
N LEU A 66 4.37 -11.79 -1.06
CA LEU A 66 4.34 -11.16 -2.39
C LEU A 66 4.74 -9.68 -2.36
N LEU A 67 4.30 -8.93 -1.35
CA LEU A 67 4.47 -7.48 -1.28
C LEU A 67 5.50 -7.12 -0.20
N ARG A 68 6.60 -6.48 -0.60
CA ARG A 68 7.62 -5.98 0.34
C ARG A 68 7.35 -4.53 0.72
N ILE A 69 7.37 -4.24 2.01
CA ILE A 69 7.32 -2.87 2.54
C ILE A 69 8.74 -2.27 2.52
N VAL A 70 8.87 -1.07 1.97
CA VAL A 70 10.14 -0.33 1.89
C VAL A 70 9.89 1.10 2.36
N ASP A 71 10.49 1.48 3.48
CA ASP A 71 10.56 2.89 3.87
C ASP A 71 11.35 3.68 2.80
N PRO A 72 10.75 4.67 2.12
CA PRO A 72 11.41 5.44 1.08
C PRO A 72 12.53 6.36 1.60
N PHE A 73 12.59 6.61 2.90
CA PHE A 73 13.58 7.46 3.54
C PHE A 73 14.69 6.66 4.24
N ASP A 74 14.62 5.32 4.21
CA ASP A 74 15.67 4.46 4.73
C ASP A 74 17.03 4.80 4.09
N GLY A 75 18.03 5.06 4.93
CA GLY A 75 19.39 5.42 4.49
C GLY A 75 19.61 6.89 4.11
N LEU A 76 18.63 7.77 4.29
CA LEU A 76 18.86 9.22 4.23
C LEU A 76 19.48 9.69 5.55
N ALA A 77 20.60 10.43 5.47
CA ALA A 77 21.17 11.11 6.62
C ALA A 77 20.40 12.42 6.88
N ASP A 78 20.19 12.75 8.16
CA ASP A 78 19.53 13.98 8.63
C ASP A 78 20.14 15.27 8.07
#